data_AF-A0A6F8XXC1-F1
#
_entry.id   AF-A0A6F8XXC1-F1
#
_cell.length_a   1.000
_cell.length_b   1.000
_cell.length_c   1.000
_cell.angle_alpha   90.00
_cell.angle_beta   90.00
_cell.angle_gamma   90.00
#
_symmetry.space_group_name_H-M   'P 1'
#
loop_
_entity.id
_entity.type
_entity.pdbx_description
1 polymer ?
#
loop_
_entity_poly.entity_id
_entity_poly.type
_entity_poly.pdbx_seq_one_letter_code
_entity_poly.pdbx_strand_id
1 'polypeptide(L)'
;MASIDRDGRIADVAVIGAMGWRRGTRLDVRLGEGLILVTADERAVFRVTDPGRVRLPASVRHWCGLIGGSRVLLVAYPEVGLLVVQPLSSLAQMITQFHAVAVRGDAA
;
A
#
# COMPACT_ATOMS: atom_id res chain seq x y z
N MET A 1 -4.54 -5.67 7.92
CA MET A 1 -3.39 -4.76 8.15
C MET A 1 -2.13 -5.60 8.15
N ALA A 2 -1.04 -5.10 7.58
CA ALA A 2 0.20 -5.84 7.45
C ALA A 2 1.40 -5.02 7.96
N SER A 3 2.50 -5.71 8.23
CA SER A 3 3.75 -5.11 8.67
C SER A 3 4.80 -5.13 7.58
N ILE A 4 5.60 -4.07 7.50
CA ILE A 4 6.76 -3.99 6.62
C ILE A 4 7.96 -4.64 7.33
N ASP A 5 8.66 -5.56 6.67
CA ASP A 5 9.94 -6.08 7.14
C ASP A 5 11.09 -5.09 6.90
N ARG A 6 12.30 -5.39 7.41
CA ARG A 6 13.47 -4.50 7.24
C ARG A 6 13.87 -4.27 5.78
N ASP A 7 13.53 -5.20 4.89
CA ASP A 7 13.83 -5.12 3.46
C ASP A 7 12.76 -4.38 2.64
N GLY A 8 11.68 -3.97 3.30
CA GLY A 8 10.55 -3.29 2.68
C GLY A 8 9.48 -4.23 2.13
N ARG A 9 9.46 -5.50 2.52
CA ARG A 9 8.44 -6.45 2.08
C ARG A 9 7.22 -6.39 2.98
N ILE A 10 6.07 -6.49 2.34
CA ILE A 10 4.78 -6.67 2.98
C ILE A 10 4.31 -8.07 2.60
N ALA A 11 3.94 -8.86 3.59
CA ALA A 11 3.37 -10.19 3.39
C ALA A 11 1.94 -10.19 3.93
N ASP A 12 0.99 -10.50 3.06
CA ASP A 12 -0.42 -10.70 3.40
C ASP A 12 -1.02 -11.66 2.36
N VAL A 13 -1.00 -12.94 2.68
CA VAL A 13 -1.42 -14.00 1.74
C VAL A 13 -2.89 -13.91 1.36
N ALA A 14 -3.73 -13.28 2.18
CA ALA A 14 -5.14 -13.11 1.88
C ALA A 14 -5.33 -11.93 0.91
N VAL A 15 -4.84 -10.74 1.27
CA VAL A 15 -5.07 -9.52 0.50
C VAL A 15 -4.22 -9.48 -0.77
N ILE A 16 -2.91 -9.76 -0.66
CA ILE A 16 -2.01 -9.78 -1.83
C ILE A 16 -2.27 -11.04 -2.66
N GLY A 17 -2.63 -12.16 -2.03
CA GLY A 17 -2.99 -13.38 -2.75
C GLY A 17 -4.23 -13.22 -3.62
N ALA A 18 -5.22 -12.43 -3.17
CA ALA A 18 -6.42 -12.11 -3.96
C ALA A 18 -6.11 -11.39 -5.27
N MET A 19 -4.95 -10.74 -5.40
CA MET A 19 -4.51 -10.11 -6.64
C MET A 19 -4.12 -11.12 -7.73
N GLY A 20 -3.93 -12.40 -7.37
CA GLY A 20 -3.54 -13.45 -8.32
C GLY A 20 -2.14 -13.27 -8.92
N TRP A 21 -1.34 -12.33 -8.42
CA TRP A 21 0.01 -12.08 -8.94
C TRP A 21 0.93 -13.27 -8.67
N ARG A 22 1.56 -13.75 -9.74
CA ARG A 22 2.45 -14.89 -9.71
C ARG A 22 3.90 -14.45 -9.68
N ARG A 23 4.80 -15.38 -9.38
CA ARG A 23 6.23 -15.14 -9.50
C ARG A 23 6.55 -14.62 -10.91
N GLY A 24 7.29 -13.52 -10.98
CA GLY A 24 7.65 -12.87 -12.25
C GLY A 24 6.65 -11.84 -12.75
N THR A 25 5.43 -11.75 -12.20
CA THR A 25 4.51 -10.65 -12.47
C THR A 25 5.21 -9.33 -12.18
N ARG A 26 5.19 -8.42 -13.16
CA ARG A 26 5.81 -7.10 -13.07
C ARG A 26 4.84 -6.13 -12.43
N LEU A 27 5.33 -5.39 -11.43
CA LEU A 27 4.55 -4.47 -10.63
C LEU A 27 5.08 -3.05 -10.81
N ASP A 28 4.19 -2.14 -11.17
CA ASP A 28 4.46 -0.72 -11.08
C ASP A 28 4.05 -0.22 -9.69
N VAL A 29 4.86 0.67 -9.12
CA VAL A 29 4.65 1.21 -7.77
C VAL A 29 4.70 2.72 -7.86
N ARG A 30 3.56 3.37 -7.63
CA ARG A 30 3.41 4.82 -7.68
C ARG A 30 3.01 5.36 -6.32
N LEU A 31 3.41 6.60 -6.05
CA LEU A 31 2.95 7.37 -4.90
C LEU A 31 1.87 8.34 -5.37
N GLY A 32 0.76 8.46 -4.64
CA GLY A 32 -0.27 9.45 -4.93
C GLY A 32 -0.96 9.89 -3.65
N GLU A 33 -1.03 11.20 -3.37
CA GLU A 33 -1.74 11.78 -2.22
C GLU A 33 -1.55 11.06 -0.87
N GLY A 34 -0.32 10.60 -0.59
CA GLY A 34 0.01 9.88 0.65
C GLY A 34 -0.32 8.39 0.66
N LEU A 35 -0.87 7.87 -0.43
CA LEU A 35 -1.10 6.46 -0.74
C LEU A 35 0.04 5.91 -1.60
N ILE A 36 0.22 4.59 -1.53
CA ILE A 36 1.06 3.85 -2.46
C ILE A 36 0.14 2.96 -3.30
N LEU A 37 0.22 3.12 -4.61
CA LEU A 37 -0.55 2.37 -5.60
C LEU A 37 0.36 1.33 -6.22
N VAL A 38 -0.08 0.07 -6.23
CA VAL A 38 0.65 -1.04 -6.83
C VAL A 38 -0.23 -1.71 -7.87
N THR A 39 0.23 -1.77 -9.11
CA THR A 39 -0.51 -2.35 -10.24
C THR A 39 0.35 -3.32 -11.02
N ALA A 40 -0.26 -4.29 -11.69
CA ALA A 40 0.46 -5.09 -12.69
C ALA A 40 0.71 -4.27 -13.96
N ASP A 41 1.95 -4.22 -14.41
CA ASP A 41 2.34 -3.54 -15.66
C ASP A 41 3.54 -4.26 -16.28
N GLU A 42 3.39 -4.72 -17.52
CA GLU A 42 4.42 -5.47 -18.26
C GLU A 42 5.71 -4.67 -18.49
N ARG A 43 5.63 -3.33 -18.45
CA ARG A 43 6.78 -2.43 -18.60
C ARG A 43 7.48 -2.16 -17.28
N ALA A 44 6.88 -2.52 -16.15
CA ALA A 44 7.45 -2.26 -14.85
C ALA A 44 8.71 -3.11 -14.58
N VAL A 45 9.61 -2.55 -13.79
CA VAL A 45 10.90 -3.17 -13.48
C VAL A 45 10.84 -4.06 -12.24
N PHE A 46 9.94 -3.77 -11.30
CA PHE A 46 9.79 -4.57 -10.10
C PHE A 46 9.02 -5.86 -10.40
N ARG A 47 9.41 -6.95 -9.76
CA ARG A 47 8.80 -8.26 -9.97
C ARG A 47 8.38 -8.88 -8.65
N VAL A 48 7.27 -9.61 -8.67
CA VAL A 48 6.90 -10.51 -7.58
C VAL A 48 7.91 -11.64 -7.50
N THR A 49 8.64 -11.71 -6.39
CA THR A 49 9.62 -12.77 -6.12
C THR A 49 8.99 -13.97 -5.42
N ASP A 50 7.98 -13.72 -4.59
CA ASP A 50 7.24 -14.69 -3.80
C ASP A 50 5.75 -14.31 -3.81
N PRO A 51 4.83 -15.18 -4.25
CA PRO A 51 3.39 -14.90 -4.24
C PRO A 51 2.88 -14.51 -2.85
N GLY A 52 1.87 -13.65 -2.79
CA GLY A 52 1.34 -13.13 -1.51
C GLY A 52 2.26 -12.13 -0.81
N ARG A 53 3.36 -11.72 -1.46
CA ARG A 53 4.27 -10.69 -0.95
C ARG A 53 4.55 -9.62 -2.00
N VAL A 54 4.64 -8.38 -1.53
CA VAL A 54 5.03 -7.22 -2.35
C VAL A 54 6.21 -6.54 -1.68
N ARG A 55 7.22 -6.19 -2.47
CA ARG A 55 8.36 -5.41 -1.98
C ARG A 55 8.21 -3.96 -2.43
N LEU A 56 8.19 -3.05 -1.47
CA LEU A 56 8.20 -1.63 -1.76
C LEU A 56 9.61 -1.15 -2.11
N PRO A 57 9.78 -0.34 -3.17
CA PRO A 57 11.05 0.30 -3.49
C PRO A 57 11.57 1.16 -2.33
N ALA A 58 12.89 1.27 -2.19
CA ALA A 58 13.50 2.04 -1.11
C ALA A 58 13.09 3.53 -1.15
N SER A 59 12.97 4.11 -2.34
CA SER A 59 12.51 5.50 -2.55
C SER A 59 11.11 5.73 -1.98
N VAL A 60 10.17 4.85 -2.32
CA VAL A 60 8.77 4.92 -1.85
C VAL A 60 8.72 4.82 -0.33
N ARG A 61 9.48 3.89 0.27
CA ARG A 61 9.54 3.77 1.73
C ARG A 61 10.08 5.03 2.39
N HIS A 62 11.15 5.59 1.84
CA HIS A 62 11.76 6.80 2.38
C HIS A 62 10.79 7.99 2.36
N TRP A 63 10.10 8.21 1.24
CA TRP A 63 9.11 9.29 1.12
C TRP A 63 7.90 9.11 2.04
N CYS A 64 7.49 7.88 2.31
CA CYS A 64 6.41 7.59 3.26
C CYS A 64 6.87 7.45 4.72
N GLY A 65 8.17 7.61 5.02
CA GLY A 65 8.71 7.36 6.37
C GLY A 65 8.53 5.93 6.87
N LEU A 66 8.46 4.96 5.96
CA LEU A 66 8.23 3.55 6.28
C LEU A 66 9.55 2.85 6.63
N ILE A 67 9.61 2.27 7.82
CA ILE A 67 10.73 1.48 8.33
C ILE A 67 10.30 0.05 8.65
N GLY A 68 11.27 -0.83 8.93
CA GLY A 68 10.95 -2.17 9.43
C GLY A 68 10.10 -2.09 10.69
N GLY A 69 8.98 -2.80 10.70
CA GLY A 69 7.97 -2.78 11.77
C GLY A 69 6.79 -1.85 11.50
N SER A 70 6.93 -0.86 10.60
CA SER A 70 5.82 0.03 10.21
C SER A 70 4.61 -0.78 9.76
N ARG A 71 3.44 -0.36 10.22
CA ARG A 71 2.17 -0.98 9.86
C ARG A 71 1.53 -0.21 8.71
N VAL A 72 0.88 -0.93 7.81
CA VAL A 72 0.15 -0.38 6.67
C VAL A 72 -1.21 -1.06 6.56
N LEU A 73 -2.19 -0.31 6.09
CA LEU A 73 -3.47 -0.85 5.65
C LEU A 73 -3.32 -1.28 4.18
N LEU A 74 -3.84 -2.45 3.86
CA LEU A 74 -3.86 -2.99 2.50
C LEU A 74 -5.30 -3.06 2.03
N VAL A 75 -5.55 -2.58 0.81
CA VAL A 75 -6.84 -2.68 0.16
C VAL A 75 -6.62 -3.22 -1.25
N ALA A 76 -7.17 -4.41 -1.51
CA ALA A 76 -7.09 -5.05 -2.81
C ALA A 76 -8.33 -4.71 -3.63
N TYR A 77 -8.09 -4.40 -4.91
CA TYR A 77 -9.11 -4.24 -5.94
C TYR A 77 -8.74 -5.18 -7.11
N PRO A 78 -9.02 -6.50 -6.99
CA PRO A 78 -8.61 -7.49 -7.99
C PRO A 78 -9.19 -7.22 -9.38
N GLU A 79 -10.44 -6.74 -9.44
CA GLU A 79 -11.17 -6.44 -10.68
C GLU A 79 -10.44 -5.44 -11.60
N VAL A 80 -9.64 -4.54 -11.01
CA VAL A 80 -8.85 -3.53 -11.74
C VAL A 80 -7.35 -3.73 -11.55
N GLY A 81 -6.91 -4.84 -10.95
CA GLY A 81 -5.51 -5.16 -10.74
C GLY A 81 -4.75 -4.16 -9.86
N LEU A 82 -5.44 -3.46 -8.95
CA LEU A 82 -4.87 -2.44 -8.07
C LEU A 82 -4.78 -2.94 -6.62
N LEU A 83 -3.61 -2.79 -6.02
CA LEU A 83 -3.42 -2.90 -4.57
C LEU A 83 -3.05 -1.51 -4.05
N VAL A 84 -3.83 -1.02 -3.10
CA VAL A 84 -3.53 0.20 -2.36
C VAL A 84 -2.85 -0.15 -1.05
N VAL A 85 -1.68 0.43 -0.83
CA VAL A 85 -0.95 0.36 0.44
C VAL A 85 -1.03 1.73 1.08
N GLN A 86 -1.74 1.82 2.20
CA GLN A 86 -1.98 3.06 2.92
C GLN A 86 -1.15 3.08 4.20
N PRO A 87 -0.13 3.95 4.32
CA PRO A 87 0.57 4.22 5.57
C PRO A 87 -0.41 4.67 6.66
N LEU A 88 -0.22 4.18 7.90
CA LEU A 88 -1.11 4.58 8.99
C LEU A 88 -0.98 6.06 9.37
N SER A 89 0.17 6.69 9.14
CA SER A 89 0.36 8.13 9.35
C SER A 89 -0.55 8.94 8.41
N SER A 90 -0.52 8.63 7.11
CA SER A 90 -1.39 9.24 6.10
C SER A 90 -2.88 8.96 6.41
N LEU A 91 -3.20 7.73 6.79
CA LEU A 91 -4.58 7.35 7.18
C LEU A 91 -5.07 8.14 8.40
N ALA A 92 -4.23 8.26 9.43
CA ALA A 92 -4.57 9.01 10.64
C ALA A 92 -4.84 10.48 10.30
N GLN A 93 -3.99 11.10 9.49
CA GLN A 93 -4.20 12.48 9.03
C GLN A 93 -5.53 12.64 8.27
N MET A 94 -5.84 11.72 7.36
CA MET A 94 -7.10 11.71 6.61
C MET A 94 -8.32 11.59 7.55
N ILE A 95 -8.27 10.66 8.50
CA ILE A 95 -9.34 10.45 9.49
C ILE A 95 -9.49 11.69 10.39
N THR A 96 -8.39 12.28 10.86
CA THR A 96 -8.43 13.51 11.66
C THR A 96 -9.06 14.67 10.89
N GLN A 97 -8.72 14.84 9.61
CA GLN A 97 -9.33 15.86 8.76
C GLN A 97 -10.83 15.60 8.55
N PHE A 98 -11.21 14.36 8.29
CA PHE A 98 -12.61 13.96 8.14
C PHE A 98 -13.41 14.23 9.43
N HIS A 99 -12.88 13.84 10.60
CA HIS A 99 -13.51 14.13 11.89
C HIS A 99 -13.58 15.63 12.17
N ALA A 100 -12.57 16.43 11.80
CA ALA A 100 -12.62 17.87 11.99
C ALA A 100 -13.75 18.53 11.18
N VAL A 101 -14.05 18.01 10.00
CA VAL A 101 -15.19 18.45 9.20
C VAL A 101 -16.51 17.96 9.82
N ALA A 102 -16.60 16.70 10.22
CA ALA A 102 -17.80 16.15 10.86
C ALA A 102 -18.17 16.87 12.16
N VAL A 103 -17.19 17.10 13.05
CA VAL A 103 -17.38 17.81 14.32
C VAL A 103 -17.77 19.28 14.12
N ARG A 104 -17.29 19.93 13.05
CA ARG A 104 -17.75 21.29 12.69
C ARG A 104 -19.14 21.29 12.06
N GLY A 105 -19.54 20.20 11.42
CA GLY A 105 -20.86 20.00 10.81
C GLY A 105 -21.98 19.73 11.82
N ASP A 106 -21.66 19.25 13.03
CA ASP A 106 -22.61 19.06 14.13
C ASP A 106 -22.91 20.36 14.92
N ALA A 107 -22.44 21.52 14.45
CA ALA A 107 -22.69 22.83 15.05
C ALA A 107 -23.69 23.70 14.25
N ALA A 108 -24.59 23.08 13.47
CA ALA A 108 -25.66 23.75 12.72
C ALA A 108 -27.03 23.53 13.35
#